data_AF-A0A0C1QU39-F1
#
_entry.id   AF-A0A0C1QU39-F1
#
_cell.length_a   1.000
_cell.length_b   1.000
_cell.length_c   1.000
_cell.angle_alpha   90.00
_cell.angle_beta   90.00
_cell.angle_gamma   90.00
#
_symmetry.space_group_name_H-M   'P 1'
#
loop_
_entity.id
_entity.type
_entity.pdbx_description
1 polymer ?
#
loop_
_entity_poly.entity_id
_entity_poly.type
_entity_poly.pdbx_seq_one_letter_code
_entity_poly.pdbx_strand_id
1 'polypeptide(L)' 'MLIQWSEEDRCFLVGFSDFPGQCWRTHGDSYEEAVANGIEALESLIMAYEATGEPLPEPKVNKAA' A
#
# COMPACT_ATOMS: atom_id res chain seq x y z
N MET A 1 -4.53 -2.08 3.51
CA MET A 1 -4.14 -0.78 2.94
C MET A 1 -4.39 0.30 3.98
N LEU A 2 -3.36 1.07 4.34
CA LEU A 2 -3.47 2.22 5.22
C LEU A 2 -3.46 3.48 4.36
N ILE A 3 -4.45 4.36 4.52
CA ILE A 3 -4.52 5.66 3.85
C ILE A 3 -4.51 6.75 4.93
N GLN A 4 -3.60 7.71 4.81
CA GLN A 4 -3.40 8.75 5.82
C GLN A 4 -3.05 10.09 5.18
N TRP A 5 -3.63 11.19 5.68
CA TRP A 5 -3.29 12.54 5.25
C TRP A 5 -1.88 12.94 5.71
N SER A 6 -1.06 13.45 4.81
CA SER A 6 0.22 14.11 5.10
C SER A 6 0.03 15.62 5.11
N GLU A 7 0.33 16.28 6.24
CA GLU A 7 0.32 17.75 6.29
C GLU A 7 1.47 18.36 5.47
N GLU A 8 2.61 17.68 5.39
CA GLU A 8 3.81 18.14 4.67
C GLU A 8 3.58 18.08 3.15
N ASP A 9 3.08 16.95 2.64
CA ASP A 9 2.87 16.73 1.21
C ASP A 9 1.51 17.26 0.72
N ARG A 10 0.59 17.51 1.65
CA ARG A 10 -0.81 17.92 1.40
C ARG A 10 -1.57 16.96 0.49
N CYS A 11 -1.37 15.67 0.70
CA CYS A 11 -2.05 14.59 0.00
C CYS A 11 -2.26 13.39 0.92
N PHE A 12 -3.02 12.40 0.46
CA PHE A 12 -3.13 11.11 1.14
C PHE A 12 -1.97 10.21 0.73
N LEU A 13 -1.25 9.68 1.71
CA LEU A 13 -0.24 8.65 1.55
C LEU A 13 -0.89 7.26 1.71
N VAL A 14 -0.39 6.30 0.94
CA VAL A 14 -0.90 4.93 0.93
C VAL A 14 0.21 3.94 1.25
N GLY A 15 0.00 3.11 2.26
CA GLY A 15 0.94 2.11 2.74
C GLY A 15 0.34 0.72 2.84
N PHE A 16 1.18 -0.31 2.72
CA PHE A 16 0.79 -1.71 2.90
C PHE A 16 1.54 -2.30 4.09
N SER A 17 0.83 -2.46 5.21
CA SER A 17 1.40 -2.89 6.49
C SER A 17 2.02 -4.30 6.49
N ASP A 18 1.68 -5.09 5.48
CA ASP A 18 2.11 -6.48 5.35
C ASP A 18 3.41 -6.58 4.54
N PHE A 19 3.70 -5.58 3.70
CA PHE A 19 4.90 -5.56 2.89
C PHE A 19 6.07 -4.87 3.63
N PRO A 20 7.20 -5.55 3.84
CA PRO A 20 8.37 -4.95 4.45
C PRO A 20 8.98 -3.85 3.56
N GLY A 21 9.72 -2.92 4.17
CA GLY A 21 10.41 -1.84 3.47
C GLY A 21 9.75 -0.47 3.70
N GLN A 22 9.57 0.30 2.63
CA GLN A 22 9.06 1.67 2.70
C GLN A 22 7.62 1.68 3.24
N CYS A 23 7.38 2.55 4.24
CA CYS A 23 6.08 2.69 4.90
C CYS A 23 4.99 3.12 3.91
N TRP A 24 5.30 4.10 3.07
CA TRP A 24 4.42 4.66 2.05
C TRP A 24 4.87 4.21 0.66
N ARG A 25 3.92 3.82 -0.19
CA ARG A 25 4.15 3.27 -1.53
C ARG A 25 3.69 4.19 -2.65
N THR A 26 2.63 4.95 -2.41
CA THR A 26 2.06 5.89 -3.36
C THR A 26 1.25 6.94 -2.61
N HIS A 27 0.62 7.86 -3.34
CA HIS A 27 -0.21 8.93 -2.82
C HIS A 27 -1.42 9.21 -3.70
N GLY A 28 -2.31 10.10 -3.27
CA GLY A 28 -3.41 10.66 -4.05
C GLY A 28 -4.00 11.90 -3.38
N ASP A 29 -4.61 12.80 -4.15
CA ASP A 29 -5.13 14.06 -3.63
C ASP A 29 -6.55 13.91 -3.05
N SER A 30 -7.26 12.83 -3.42
CA SER A 30 -8.52 12.39 -2.80
C SER A 30 -8.43 10.95 -2.31
N TYR A 31 -9.42 10.51 -1.54
CA TYR A 31 -9.53 9.11 -1.15
C TYR A 31 -9.69 8.19 -2.36
N GLU A 32 -10.49 8.58 -3.36
CA GLU A 32 -10.68 7.80 -4.57
C GLU A 32 -9.37 7.63 -5.35
N GLU A 33 -8.62 8.72 -5.53
CA GLU A 33 -7.32 8.66 -6.20
C GLU A 33 -6.30 7.84 -5.40
N ALA A 34 -6.24 8.04 -4.08
CA ALA A 34 -5.35 7.27 -3.22
C ALA A 34 -5.66 5.76 -3.28
N VAL A 35 -6.93 5.37 -3.30
CA VAL A 35 -7.32 3.95 -3.45
C VAL A 35 -6.93 3.44 -4.83
N ALA A 36 -7.22 4.18 -5.91
CA ALA A 36 -6.88 3.76 -7.27
C ALA A 36 -5.37 3.55 -7.43
N ASN A 37 -4.57 4.54 -7.03
CA ASN A 37 -3.11 4.45 -7.07
C ASN A 37 -2.60 3.34 -6.15
N GLY A 38 -3.24 3.13 -5.00
CA GLY A 38 -2.92 2.06 -4.07
C GLY A 38 -3.12 0.66 -4.66
N ILE A 39 -4.18 0.46 -5.46
CA ILE A 39 -4.41 -0.82 -6.14
C ILE A 39 -3.31 -1.07 -7.17
N GLU A 40 -3.01 -0.10 -8.02
CA GLU A 40 -1.95 -0.21 -9.04
C GLU A 40 -0.56 -0.46 -8.42
N ALA A 41 -0.25 0.23 -7.31
CA ALA A 41 1.00 0.03 -6.58
C ALA A 41 1.09 -1.36 -5.94
N LEU A 42 -0.02 -1.91 -5.43
CA LEU A 42 -0.06 -3.25 -4.84
C LEU A 42 0.14 -4.32 -5.92
N GLU A 43 -0.53 -4.20 -7.07
CA GLU A 43 -0.36 -5.11 -8.21
C GLU A 43 1.09 -5.12 -8.70
N SER A 44 1.69 -3.93 -8.84
CA SER A 44 3.11 -3.78 -9.21
C SER A 44 4.05 -4.44 -8.21
N LEU A 45 3.75 -4.31 -6.92
CA LEU A 45 4.56 -4.91 -5.86
C LEU A 45 4.46 -6.44 -5.86
N ILE A 46 3.27 -6.99 -6.07
CA ILE A 46 3.05 -8.44 -6.21
C ILE A 46 3.86 -8.99 -7.39
N MET A 47 3.76 -8.34 -8.56
CA MET A 47 4.53 -8.74 -9.75
C MET A 47 6.05 -8.73 -9.49
N ALA A 48 6.55 -7.76 -8.72
CA ALA A 48 7.96 -7.69 -8.38
C ALA A 48 8.42 -8.89 -7.52
N TYR A 49 7.65 -9.27 -6.50
CA TYR A 49 7.93 -10.43 -5.64
C TYR A 49 7.90 -11.74 -6.45
N GLU A 50 6.90 -11.90 -7.32
CA GLU A 50 6.80 -13.07 -8.20
C GLU A 50 8.00 -13.16 -9.15
N ALA A 51 8.43 -12.03 -9.73
CA ALA A 51 9.57 -11.98 -10.65
C ALA A 51 10.91 -12.30 -9.96
N THR A 52 11.07 -11.97 -8.67
CA THR A 52 12.28 -12.29 -7.90
C THR A 52 12.21 -13.66 -7.23
N GLY A 53 11.06 -14.33 -7.26
CA GLY A 53 10.84 -15.60 -6.55
C GLY A 53 10.77 -15.43 -5.03
N GLU A 54 10.54 -14.22 -4.55
CA GLU A 54 10.36 -13.93 -3.13
C GLU A 54 8.93 -14.28 -2.71
N PRO A 55 8.73 -14.87 -1.51
CA PRO A 55 7.39 -15.17 -1.03
C PRO A 55 6.64 -13.88 -0.73
N LEU A 56 5.38 -13.80 -1.18
CA LEU A 56 4.47 -12.73 -0.79
C LEU A 56 4.27 -12.73 0.73
N PRO A 57 4.11 -11.55 1.36
CA PRO A 57 3.86 -11.48 2.79
C PRO A 57 2.50 -12.08 3.16
N GLU A 58 2.43 -12.71 4.34
CA GLU A 58 1.16 -13.18 4.88
C GLU A 58 0.30 -11.99 5.34
N PRO A 59 -1.00 -11.97 5.00
CA PRO A 59 -1.89 -10.89 5.39
C PRO A 59 -2.12 -10.89 6.91
N LYS A 60 -2.16 -9.68 7.51
CA LYS A 60 -2.54 -9.53 8.92
C LYS A 60 -4.02 -9.83 9.10
N VAL A 61 -4.32 -10.90 9.83
CA VAL A 61 -5.70 -11.29 10.16
C VAL A 61 -6.19 -10.49 11.37
N ASN A 62 -7.24 -9.69 11.18
CA ASN A 62 -7.97 -9.07 12.28
C ASN A 62 -9.11 -9.99 12.73
N LYS A 63 -9.25 -10.22 14.05
CA LYS A 63 -10.31 -11.05 14.65
C LYS A 63 -11.51 -10.23 15.13
N ALA A 64 -11.79 -9.10 14.47
CA ALA A 64 -12.91 -8.25 14.84
C ALA A 64 -14.21 -9.06 14.86
N ALA A 65 -14.99 -8.88 15.93
CA ALA A 65 -16.34 -9.43 16.10
C ALA A 65 -17.38 -8.60 15.33
#